data_AF-A0A957TRI5-F1
#
_entry.id   AF-A0A957TRI5-F1
#
_cell.length_a   1.000
_cell.length_b   1.000
_cell.length_c   1.000
_cell.angle_alpha   90.00
_cell.angle_beta   90.00
_cell.angle_gamma   90.00
#
_symmetry.space_group_name_H-M   'P 1'
#
loop_
_entity.id
_entity.type
_entity.pdbx_description
1 polymer ?
#
loop_
_entity_poly.entity_id
_entity_poly.type
_entity_poly.pdbx_seq_one_letter_code
_entity_poly.pdbx_strand_id
1 'polypeptide(L)'
;MAQRLMSLFVVFALLLTTAAPLAAQTDTPDPFCGNLKSDDCDLLRTSVAAMLSLESYHTAITYTAMLHGIPEMPVDHAEMQLHVAGDYAFDDAARASIRTLALISREEPLAAIEAIGNDPALLLNLYRGTTADLTVALDLSEEWGAILDEAADLNWPLTTTVAVRLVDGVLYFNIHELKPFVRELADSADWVAIEMVKTLETLADSGAFRDLADGVASSTTGRSVTGLDPMMVNLITSMRAAFGHPRLLEEFMTIRRRDDVDLANGDLRGNRTGAYFVTEFDVLDFIFSDEFRTLLQQSFEVAAANDNAYLTPEEAKQAADIFWFVAPALFRDLTIEGSTTVDLESVHEVASTSRVHWDLTTLIQILEQFGDVELSNRSDETYIALLVETANSAFDQPITVTAPAAADVVPFDSLMRDFSRVGVVEPSQSESPMIKAQPDVTVDLNAEALARYEEGVRLYEAGDVAAATEQLNQAIVRNPELADAYYYRGLAT
;
A
#
# COMPACT_ATOMS: atom_id res chain seq x y z
N MET A 1 -16.93 -12.65 -4.30
CA MET A 1 -16.81 -11.83 -5.51
C MET A 1 -17.03 -10.34 -5.23
N ALA A 2 -18.12 -9.94 -4.55
CA ALA A 2 -18.31 -8.58 -4.03
C ALA A 2 -17.09 -8.02 -3.24
N GLN A 3 -16.42 -8.89 -2.47
CA GLN A 3 -15.14 -8.63 -1.79
C GLN A 3 -14.00 -8.18 -2.73
N ARG A 4 -13.78 -8.88 -3.85
CA ARG A 4 -12.69 -8.60 -4.81
C ARG A 4 -12.95 -7.29 -5.58
N LEU A 5 -14.21 -7.02 -5.87
CA LEU A 5 -14.66 -5.79 -6.52
C LEU A 5 -14.49 -4.57 -5.61
N MET A 6 -14.74 -4.73 -4.30
CA MET A 6 -14.54 -3.65 -3.34
C MET A 6 -13.05 -3.40 -3.08
N SER A 7 -12.22 -4.45 -3.00
CA SER A 7 -10.75 -4.31 -3.02
C SER A 7 -10.27 -3.57 -4.27
N LEU A 8 -10.88 -3.83 -5.43
CA LEU A 8 -10.58 -3.12 -6.67
C LEU A 8 -10.97 -1.64 -6.58
N PHE A 9 -12.17 -1.30 -6.07
CA PHE A 9 -12.57 0.10 -5.86
C PHE A 9 -11.72 0.81 -4.81
N VAL A 10 -11.18 0.08 -3.84
CA VAL A 10 -10.25 0.61 -2.84
C VAL A 10 -8.89 0.84 -3.46
N VAL A 11 -8.33 -0.13 -4.17
CA VAL A 11 -7.09 0.06 -4.93
C VAL A 11 -7.26 1.25 -5.87
N PHE A 12 -8.37 1.35 -6.60
CA PHE A 12 -8.69 2.53 -7.40
C PHE A 12 -8.78 3.81 -6.57
N ALA A 13 -9.49 3.81 -5.44
CA ALA A 13 -9.58 4.95 -4.52
C ALA A 13 -8.24 5.35 -3.91
N LEU A 14 -7.32 4.40 -3.70
CA LEU A 14 -5.96 4.64 -3.22
C LEU A 14 -5.07 5.19 -4.34
N LEU A 15 -5.26 4.71 -5.57
CA LEU A 15 -4.61 5.25 -6.77
C LEU A 15 -5.03 6.70 -7.04
N LEU A 16 -6.24 7.12 -6.62
CA LEU A 16 -6.67 8.54 -6.66
C LEU A 16 -5.78 9.48 -5.83
N THR A 17 -5.01 8.95 -4.88
CA THR A 17 -4.14 9.75 -4.00
C THR A 17 -2.70 9.88 -4.50
N THR A 18 -2.34 9.17 -5.57
CA THR A 18 -0.98 9.19 -6.16
C THR A 18 -0.67 10.45 -6.97
N ALA A 19 -1.67 11.28 -7.24
CA ALA A 19 -1.53 12.53 -7.97
C ALA A 19 -1.44 13.73 -7.00
N ALA A 20 -0.38 13.76 -6.18
CA ALA A 20 -0.07 14.91 -5.34
C ALA A 20 1.26 15.52 -5.81
N PRO A 21 1.22 16.67 -6.50
CA PRO A 21 2.45 17.34 -6.85
C PRO A 21 2.99 18.11 -5.64
N LEU A 22 4.30 18.09 -5.41
CA LEU A 22 4.97 18.67 -4.23
C LEU A 22 5.20 20.17 -4.46
N ALA A 23 5.24 21.06 -3.44
CA ALA A 23 5.53 22.51 -3.64
C ALA A 23 6.46 23.27 -2.68
N ALA A 24 7.01 24.47 -3.02
CA ALA A 24 7.97 25.27 -2.21
C ALA A 24 7.83 26.84 -2.27
N GLN A 25 7.40 27.49 -1.16
CA GLN A 25 7.73 28.84 -0.63
C GLN A 25 7.51 28.85 0.90
N THR A 26 8.59 28.95 1.70
CA THR A 26 8.75 28.95 3.19
C THR A 26 7.95 27.95 4.03
N ASP A 27 6.68 27.71 3.72
CA ASP A 27 5.77 26.68 4.24
C ASP A 27 5.48 25.63 3.15
N THR A 28 6.47 25.28 2.34
CA THR A 28 6.21 24.28 1.29
C THR A 28 7.47 23.41 1.09
N PRO A 29 7.31 22.07 0.98
CA PRO A 29 8.44 21.14 1.01
C PRO A 29 9.53 21.48 -0.01
N ASP A 30 10.73 21.82 0.47
CA ASP A 30 11.91 21.93 -0.40
C ASP A 30 12.08 20.65 -1.25
N PRO A 31 12.33 20.69 -2.57
CA PRO A 31 12.60 19.47 -3.31
C PRO A 31 13.95 18.87 -2.92
N PHE A 32 14.14 17.57 -3.20
CA PHE A 32 15.46 16.97 -3.13
C PHE A 32 16.34 17.55 -4.25
N CYS A 33 17.37 18.32 -3.87
CA CYS A 33 18.25 18.98 -4.83
C CYS A 33 19.66 18.36 -4.92
N GLY A 34 20.04 17.48 -4.00
CA GLY A 34 21.37 16.86 -3.96
C GLY A 34 22.51 17.86 -4.27
N ASN A 35 23.27 17.57 -5.32
CA ASN A 35 24.40 18.39 -5.79
C ASN A 35 24.07 19.26 -7.02
N LEU A 36 22.80 19.55 -7.29
CA LEU A 36 22.39 20.43 -8.38
C LEU A 36 22.94 21.85 -8.22
N LYS A 37 23.02 22.59 -9.33
CA LYS A 37 23.31 24.03 -9.29
C LYS A 37 22.18 24.77 -8.58
N SER A 38 22.48 25.93 -7.99
CA SER A 38 21.46 26.76 -7.30
C SER A 38 20.26 27.03 -8.22
N ASP A 39 20.50 27.50 -9.45
CA ASP A 39 19.45 27.81 -10.41
C ASP A 39 18.56 26.60 -10.75
N ASP A 40 19.14 25.40 -10.79
CA ASP A 40 18.42 24.14 -11.06
C ASP A 40 17.55 23.72 -9.88
N CYS A 41 18.10 23.85 -8.67
CA CYS A 41 17.36 23.62 -7.43
C CYS A 41 16.23 24.65 -7.25
N ASP A 42 16.48 25.92 -7.60
CA ASP A 42 15.49 26.99 -7.57
C ASP A 42 14.37 26.76 -8.60
N LEU A 43 14.69 26.20 -9.77
CA LEU A 43 13.70 25.78 -10.76
C LEU A 43 12.82 24.65 -10.22
N LEU A 44 13.41 23.58 -9.66
CA LEU A 44 12.65 22.50 -9.03
C LEU A 44 11.76 23.05 -7.92
N ARG A 45 12.31 23.92 -7.06
CA ARG A 45 11.58 24.57 -5.95
C ARG A 45 10.38 25.35 -6.47
N THR A 46 10.60 26.16 -7.50
CA THR A 46 9.54 26.98 -8.12
C THR A 46 8.50 26.11 -8.81
N SER A 47 8.91 25.02 -9.46
CA SER A 47 8.00 24.10 -10.12
C SER A 47 7.10 23.39 -9.14
N VAL A 48 7.74 22.94 -8.08
CA VAL A 48 7.10 22.41 -6.92
C VAL A 48 6.08 23.51 -6.48
N ALA A 49 6.51 24.73 -6.13
CA ALA A 49 5.65 25.88 -5.74
C ALA A 49 4.37 26.01 -6.58
N ALA A 50 4.54 26.01 -7.90
CA ALA A 50 3.49 26.18 -8.89
C ALA A 50 2.45 25.06 -8.79
N MET A 51 2.90 23.80 -8.67
CA MET A 51 1.97 22.68 -8.68
C MET A 51 1.03 22.60 -7.46
N LEU A 52 1.46 22.91 -6.22
CA LEU A 52 0.51 22.98 -5.07
C LEU A 52 -0.35 24.26 -5.07
N SER A 53 -0.09 25.19 -5.98
CA SER A 53 -0.92 26.37 -6.15
C SER A 53 -2.04 26.16 -7.17
N LEU A 54 -1.99 25.08 -7.95
CA LEU A 54 -2.97 24.77 -9.00
C LEU A 54 -4.40 24.71 -8.46
N GLU A 55 -5.28 25.43 -9.12
CA GLU A 55 -6.72 25.32 -8.91
C GLU A 55 -7.28 24.09 -9.62
N SER A 56 -6.68 23.72 -10.74
CA SER A 56 -7.04 22.53 -11.51
C SER A 56 -5.93 22.08 -12.44
N TYR A 57 -5.99 20.81 -12.85
CA TYR A 57 -5.13 20.26 -13.89
C TYR A 57 -5.68 18.93 -14.42
N HIS A 58 -5.22 18.57 -15.62
CA HIS A 58 -5.38 17.24 -16.18
C HIS A 58 -4.13 16.41 -15.89
N THR A 59 -4.31 15.17 -15.47
CA THR A 59 -3.21 14.21 -15.32
C THR A 59 -3.54 12.90 -16.00
N ALA A 60 -2.53 12.29 -16.60
CA ALA A 60 -2.58 10.94 -17.14
C ALA A 60 -1.41 10.15 -16.55
N ILE A 61 -1.72 9.09 -15.82
CA ILE A 61 -0.78 8.22 -15.14
C ILE A 61 -0.90 6.82 -15.74
N THR A 62 0.22 6.22 -16.12
CA THR A 62 0.28 4.82 -16.57
C THR A 62 1.18 4.05 -15.62
N TYR A 63 0.62 3.03 -14.99
CA TYR A 63 1.35 2.04 -14.21
C TYR A 63 1.52 0.79 -15.06
N THR A 64 2.75 0.34 -15.24
CA THR A 64 3.06 -0.89 -15.98
C THR A 64 3.84 -1.82 -15.07
N ALA A 65 3.26 -2.99 -14.78
CA ALA A 65 3.93 -4.06 -14.06
C ALA A 65 4.27 -5.18 -15.03
N MET A 66 5.53 -5.62 -15.04
CA MET A 66 6.04 -6.66 -15.91
C MET A 66 6.71 -7.76 -15.08
N LEU A 67 6.40 -9.00 -15.42
CA LEU A 67 7.09 -10.18 -14.95
C LEU A 67 7.63 -10.91 -16.17
N HIS A 68 8.89 -11.31 -16.14
CA HIS A 68 9.49 -12.13 -17.19
C HIS A 68 10.28 -13.27 -16.57
N GLY A 69 10.14 -14.48 -17.11
CA GLY A 69 10.94 -15.65 -16.78
C GLY A 69 10.85 -16.10 -15.33
N ILE A 70 9.76 -15.79 -14.62
CA ILE A 70 9.60 -16.17 -13.21
C ILE A 70 9.38 -17.68 -13.12
N PRO A 71 10.23 -18.42 -12.39
CA PRO A 71 10.09 -19.86 -12.26
C PRO A 71 8.74 -20.27 -11.68
N GLU A 72 8.28 -21.47 -12.03
CA GLU A 72 7.00 -22.06 -11.59
C GLU A 72 5.74 -21.31 -12.04
N MET A 73 5.86 -20.12 -12.65
CA MET A 73 4.73 -19.48 -13.28
C MET A 73 4.37 -20.18 -14.59
N PRO A 74 3.07 -20.29 -14.92
CA PRO A 74 2.63 -20.93 -16.16
C PRO A 74 2.99 -20.15 -17.43
N VAL A 75 3.55 -18.95 -17.28
CA VAL A 75 3.74 -17.95 -18.34
C VAL A 75 5.14 -17.34 -18.28
N ASP A 76 5.73 -17.14 -19.45
CA ASP A 76 7.10 -16.61 -19.59
C ASP A 76 7.16 -15.09 -19.50
N HIS A 77 6.11 -14.38 -19.92
CA HIS A 77 6.00 -12.94 -19.79
C HIS A 77 4.57 -12.58 -19.42
N ALA A 78 4.39 -11.72 -18.42
CA ALA A 78 3.09 -11.24 -18.01
C ALA A 78 3.16 -9.74 -17.76
N GLU A 79 2.28 -8.98 -18.42
CA GLU A 79 2.24 -7.52 -18.34
C GLU A 79 0.84 -7.03 -17.96
N MET A 80 0.80 -6.10 -17.01
CA MET A 80 -0.41 -5.40 -16.61
C MET A 80 -0.16 -3.90 -16.73
N GLN A 81 -1.07 -3.20 -17.42
CA GLN A 81 -1.11 -1.75 -17.49
C GLN A 81 -2.36 -1.22 -16.82
N LEU A 82 -2.19 -0.18 -16.01
CA LEU A 82 -3.26 0.56 -15.39
C LEU A 82 -3.11 2.03 -15.79
N HIS A 83 -4.08 2.53 -16.55
CA HIS A 83 -4.15 3.91 -16.98
C HIS A 83 -5.16 4.67 -16.12
N VAL A 84 -4.72 5.72 -15.45
CA VAL A 84 -5.56 6.65 -14.68
C VAL A 84 -5.44 8.01 -15.33
N ALA A 85 -6.50 8.49 -15.97
CA ALA A 85 -6.48 9.80 -16.62
C ALA A 85 -7.71 10.61 -16.25
N GLY A 86 -7.52 11.91 -16.02
CA GLY A 86 -8.64 12.81 -15.84
C GLY A 86 -8.30 14.14 -15.19
N ASP A 87 -9.35 14.86 -14.86
CA ASP A 87 -9.29 16.25 -14.44
C ASP A 87 -9.52 16.37 -12.94
N TYR A 88 -8.68 17.17 -12.28
CA TYR A 88 -8.79 17.50 -10.86
C TYR A 88 -9.00 19.00 -10.69
N ALA A 89 -9.80 19.39 -9.69
CA ALA A 89 -9.82 20.74 -9.16
C ALA A 89 -9.90 20.75 -7.65
N PHE A 90 -9.35 21.80 -7.08
CA PHE A 90 -9.22 21.98 -5.64
C PHE A 90 -9.76 23.36 -5.26
N ASP A 91 -10.47 23.43 -4.14
CA ASP A 91 -10.73 24.69 -3.47
C ASP A 91 -9.55 25.12 -2.57
N ASP A 92 -9.69 26.29 -1.94
CA ASP A 92 -8.65 26.81 -1.04
C ASP A 92 -8.38 25.90 0.16
N ALA A 93 -9.41 25.21 0.68
CA ALA A 93 -9.30 24.36 1.86
C ALA A 93 -8.59 23.06 1.53
N ALA A 94 -8.93 22.42 0.40
CA ALA A 94 -8.23 21.25 -0.11
C ALA A 94 -6.76 21.56 -0.38
N ARG A 95 -6.45 22.66 -1.08
CA ARG A 95 -5.04 23.07 -1.31
C ARG A 95 -4.28 23.30 0.00
N ALA A 96 -4.92 23.91 1.01
CA ALA A 96 -4.29 24.09 2.32
C ALA A 96 -4.01 22.75 3.03
N SER A 97 -4.93 21.78 2.94
CA SER A 97 -4.72 20.43 3.45
C SER A 97 -3.58 19.71 2.73
N ILE A 98 -3.53 19.77 1.40
CA ILE A 98 -2.45 19.14 0.61
C ILE A 98 -1.10 19.71 1.01
N ARG A 99 -0.96 21.05 1.09
CA ARG A 99 0.29 21.70 1.54
C ARG A 99 0.72 21.25 2.92
N THR A 100 -0.21 21.21 3.86
CA THR A 100 0.06 20.80 5.24
C THR A 100 0.51 19.35 5.32
N LEU A 101 -0.20 18.43 4.67
CA LEU A 101 0.12 17.00 4.67
C LEU A 101 1.44 16.71 3.95
N ALA A 102 1.73 17.40 2.84
CA ALA A 102 2.99 17.28 2.11
C ALA A 102 4.20 17.73 2.95
N LEU A 103 4.06 18.84 3.70
CA LEU A 103 5.10 19.32 4.61
C LEU A 103 5.41 18.32 5.72
N ILE A 104 4.38 17.88 6.42
CA ILE A 104 4.52 17.03 7.60
C ILE A 104 5.07 15.65 7.21
N SER A 105 4.54 15.05 6.15
CA SER A 105 4.95 13.72 5.68
C SER A 105 6.38 13.65 5.18
N ARG A 106 6.96 14.79 4.75
CA ARG A 106 8.34 14.86 4.31
C ARG A 106 9.34 14.76 5.47
N GLU A 107 9.04 15.44 6.57
CA GLU A 107 9.89 15.36 7.76
C GLU A 107 9.78 13.99 8.40
N GLU A 108 8.55 13.49 8.51
CA GLU A 108 8.29 12.18 9.05
C GLU A 108 7.02 11.56 8.41
N PRO A 109 7.14 10.43 7.68
CA PRO A 109 6.02 9.85 6.93
C PRO A 109 4.77 9.53 7.75
N LEU A 110 4.94 9.22 9.04
CA LEU A 110 3.84 8.87 9.95
C LEU A 110 3.29 10.08 10.72
N ALA A 111 3.87 11.27 10.56
CA ALA A 111 3.40 12.48 11.21
C ALA A 111 2.09 13.01 10.62
N ALA A 112 1.78 12.70 9.37
CA ALA A 112 0.47 13.00 8.80
C ALA A 112 -0.67 12.28 9.54
N ILE A 113 -0.42 11.09 10.08
CA ILE A 113 -1.43 10.31 10.81
C ILE A 113 -1.76 10.99 12.14
N GLU A 114 -0.75 11.43 12.88
CA GLU A 114 -0.96 12.19 14.11
C GLU A 114 -1.60 13.54 13.83
N ALA A 115 -1.19 14.22 12.75
CA ALA A 115 -1.81 15.47 12.35
C ALA A 115 -3.31 15.29 12.08
N ILE A 116 -3.70 14.23 11.37
CA ILE A 116 -5.11 13.90 11.10
C ILE A 116 -5.84 13.43 12.36
N GLY A 117 -5.19 12.66 13.23
CA GLY A 117 -5.77 12.25 14.51
C GLY A 117 -6.08 13.43 15.42
N ASN A 118 -5.22 14.46 15.41
CA ASN A 118 -5.42 15.70 16.16
C ASN A 118 -6.40 16.67 15.49
N ASP A 119 -6.37 16.73 14.15
CA ASP A 119 -7.24 17.57 13.34
C ASP A 119 -7.79 16.81 12.13
N PRO A 120 -8.90 16.07 12.30
CA PRO A 120 -9.55 15.35 11.19
C PRO A 120 -10.03 16.27 10.06
N ALA A 121 -10.14 17.59 10.31
CA ALA A 121 -10.52 18.55 9.29
C ALA A 121 -9.52 18.57 8.12
N LEU A 122 -8.25 18.19 8.33
CA LEU A 122 -7.25 18.06 7.27
C LEU A 122 -7.73 17.12 6.16
N LEU A 123 -8.17 15.91 6.52
CA LEU A 123 -8.63 14.90 5.56
C LEU A 123 -10.03 15.23 5.02
N LEU A 124 -10.92 15.76 5.87
CA LEU A 124 -12.26 16.16 5.46
C LEU A 124 -12.25 17.30 4.43
N ASN A 125 -11.44 18.34 4.67
CA ASN A 125 -11.30 19.46 3.74
C ASN A 125 -10.66 19.04 2.42
N LEU A 126 -9.72 18.09 2.46
CA LEU A 126 -9.13 17.52 1.25
C LEU A 126 -10.22 16.91 0.35
N TYR A 127 -10.97 15.94 0.85
CA TYR A 127 -11.98 15.25 0.04
C TYR A 127 -13.21 16.11 -0.28
N ARG A 128 -13.60 17.03 0.63
CA ARG A 128 -14.73 17.93 0.39
C ARG A 128 -14.40 19.00 -0.65
N GLY A 129 -13.17 19.51 -0.62
CA GLY A 129 -12.71 20.57 -1.51
C GLY A 129 -12.09 20.06 -2.82
N THR A 130 -12.03 18.74 -3.04
CA THR A 130 -11.55 18.15 -4.29
C THR A 130 -12.72 17.77 -5.18
N THR A 131 -12.64 18.14 -6.45
CA THR A 131 -13.51 17.66 -7.52
C THR A 131 -12.67 16.88 -8.52
N ALA A 132 -13.13 15.72 -8.97
CA ALA A 132 -12.42 14.91 -9.97
C ALA A 132 -13.39 14.23 -10.96
N ASP A 133 -12.96 14.10 -12.22
CA ASP A 133 -13.59 13.23 -13.24
C ASP A 133 -12.51 12.42 -13.94
N LEU A 134 -12.53 11.11 -13.72
CA LEU A 134 -11.42 10.22 -13.97
C LEU A 134 -11.89 9.02 -14.77
N THR A 135 -11.03 8.54 -15.65
CA THR A 135 -11.15 7.26 -16.32
C THR A 135 -10.02 6.37 -15.83
N VAL A 136 -10.38 5.20 -15.33
CA VAL A 136 -9.43 4.18 -14.94
C VAL A 136 -9.58 2.98 -15.85
N ALA A 137 -8.55 2.65 -16.63
CA ALA A 137 -8.52 1.49 -17.50
C ALA A 137 -7.45 0.51 -17.01
N LEU A 138 -7.82 -0.77 -16.90
CA LEU A 138 -6.93 -1.88 -16.61
C LEU A 138 -6.81 -2.73 -17.87
N ASP A 139 -5.59 -2.86 -18.37
CA ASP A 139 -5.23 -3.71 -19.50
C ASP A 139 -4.32 -4.84 -19.01
N LEU A 140 -4.75 -6.08 -19.23
CA LEU A 140 -4.06 -7.30 -18.84
C LEU A 140 -3.60 -8.03 -20.09
N SER A 141 -2.38 -8.58 -20.04
CA SER A 141 -1.93 -9.54 -21.04
C SER A 141 -2.74 -10.84 -20.96
N GLU A 142 -2.74 -11.64 -22.03
CA GLU A 142 -3.46 -12.94 -22.07
C GLU A 142 -3.00 -13.86 -20.92
N GLU A 143 -1.73 -13.76 -20.56
CA GLU A 143 -1.07 -14.49 -19.49
C GLU A 143 -1.62 -14.15 -18.11
N TRP A 144 -1.81 -12.86 -17.81
CA TRP A 144 -2.47 -12.44 -16.58
C TRP A 144 -3.93 -12.84 -16.54
N GLY A 145 -4.62 -12.78 -17.68
CA GLY A 145 -5.98 -13.31 -17.81
C GLY A 145 -6.05 -14.78 -17.40
N ALA A 146 -5.14 -15.61 -17.92
CA ALA A 146 -5.07 -17.03 -17.58
C ALA A 146 -4.76 -17.29 -16.09
N ILE A 147 -3.83 -16.53 -15.50
CA ILE A 147 -3.51 -16.62 -14.06
C ILE A 147 -4.74 -16.28 -13.21
N LEU A 148 -5.47 -15.23 -13.56
CA LEU A 148 -6.67 -14.82 -12.83
C LEU A 148 -7.80 -15.85 -12.98
N ASP A 149 -8.00 -16.40 -14.17
CA ASP A 149 -8.99 -17.45 -14.41
C ASP A 149 -8.74 -18.66 -13.50
N GLU A 150 -7.48 -19.12 -13.38
CA GLU A 150 -7.10 -20.26 -12.55
C GLU A 150 -7.21 -19.97 -11.05
N ALA A 151 -6.69 -18.81 -10.60
CA ALA A 151 -6.66 -18.46 -9.18
C ALA A 151 -8.03 -18.10 -8.60
N ALA A 152 -8.94 -17.64 -9.44
CA ALA A 152 -10.14 -16.96 -8.98
C ALA A 152 -11.46 -17.47 -9.59
N ASP A 153 -11.44 -18.37 -10.58
CA ASP A 153 -12.62 -18.76 -11.39
C ASP A 153 -13.42 -17.51 -11.84
N LEU A 154 -12.65 -16.46 -12.14
CA LEU A 154 -13.14 -15.14 -12.52
C LEU A 154 -12.65 -14.91 -13.94
N ASN A 155 -13.53 -15.17 -14.91
CA ASN A 155 -13.32 -14.81 -16.32
C ASN A 155 -13.30 -13.28 -16.47
N TRP A 156 -12.23 -12.64 -15.99
CA TRP A 156 -12.05 -11.20 -16.02
C TRP A 156 -11.62 -10.77 -17.42
N PRO A 157 -12.19 -9.70 -18.00
CA PRO A 157 -11.83 -9.27 -19.34
C PRO A 157 -10.40 -8.72 -19.37
N LEU A 158 -9.73 -8.85 -20.52
CA LEU A 158 -8.37 -8.33 -20.71
C LEU A 158 -8.32 -6.80 -20.61
N THR A 159 -9.41 -6.11 -20.94
CA THR A 159 -9.54 -4.67 -20.75
C THR A 159 -10.80 -4.38 -19.95
N THR A 160 -10.65 -3.57 -18.90
CA THR A 160 -11.75 -3.08 -18.06
C THR A 160 -11.63 -1.58 -17.89
N THR A 161 -12.68 -0.81 -18.17
CA THR A 161 -12.70 0.63 -17.89
C THR A 161 -13.76 0.99 -16.85
N VAL A 162 -13.38 1.84 -15.91
CA VAL A 162 -14.25 2.38 -14.86
C VAL A 162 -14.13 3.91 -14.85
N ALA A 163 -15.25 4.60 -15.03
CA ALA A 163 -15.31 6.04 -14.81
C ALA A 163 -15.52 6.33 -13.32
N VAL A 164 -14.74 7.26 -12.77
CA VAL A 164 -14.79 7.65 -11.35
C VAL A 164 -14.99 9.16 -11.25
N ARG A 165 -15.90 9.61 -10.38
CA ARG A 165 -16.11 11.03 -10.10
C ARG A 165 -16.05 11.31 -8.61
N LEU A 166 -15.39 12.39 -8.22
CA LEU A 166 -15.50 12.95 -6.88
C LEU A 166 -16.23 14.29 -7.00
N VAL A 167 -17.43 14.38 -6.44
CA VAL A 167 -18.25 15.61 -6.45
C VAL A 167 -18.84 15.80 -5.07
N ASP A 168 -18.64 16.98 -4.47
CA ASP A 168 -19.17 17.36 -3.15
C ASP A 168 -18.87 16.32 -2.04
N GLY A 169 -17.68 15.70 -2.09
CA GLY A 169 -17.26 14.70 -1.11
C GLY A 169 -17.89 13.31 -1.28
N VAL A 170 -18.55 13.04 -2.42
CA VAL A 170 -19.09 11.74 -2.79
C VAL A 170 -18.30 11.16 -3.95
N LEU A 171 -17.80 9.93 -3.80
CA LEU A 171 -17.14 9.16 -4.85
C LEU A 171 -18.18 8.35 -5.61
N TYR A 172 -18.23 8.51 -6.93
CA TYR A 172 -19.10 7.79 -7.83
C TYR A 172 -18.27 6.88 -8.74
N PHE A 173 -18.62 5.60 -8.82
CA PHE A 173 -18.00 4.62 -9.71
C PHE A 173 -19.02 4.16 -10.74
N ASN A 174 -18.67 4.24 -12.02
CA ASN A 174 -19.48 3.65 -13.08
C ASN A 174 -19.11 2.18 -13.25
N ILE A 175 -20.00 1.31 -12.81
CA ILE A 175 -19.82 -0.14 -12.79
C ILE A 175 -20.45 -0.84 -13.99
N HIS A 176 -20.95 -0.10 -14.99
CA HIS A 176 -21.66 -0.65 -16.14
C HIS A 176 -20.87 -1.77 -16.82
N GLU A 177 -19.57 -1.54 -17.06
CA GLU A 177 -18.68 -2.51 -17.70
C GLU A 177 -18.38 -3.73 -16.83
N LEU A 178 -18.58 -3.66 -15.52
CA LEU A 178 -18.30 -4.75 -14.58
C LEU A 178 -19.48 -5.74 -14.47
N LYS A 179 -20.71 -5.29 -14.79
CA LYS A 179 -21.94 -6.09 -14.65
C LYS A 179 -21.96 -7.41 -15.43
N PRO A 180 -21.42 -7.51 -16.66
CA PRO A 180 -21.38 -8.79 -17.38
C PRO A 180 -20.54 -9.86 -16.67
N PHE A 181 -19.54 -9.43 -15.90
CA PHE A 181 -18.54 -10.30 -15.28
C PHE A 181 -18.86 -10.59 -13.81
N VAL A 182 -19.59 -9.68 -13.15
CA VAL A 182 -19.95 -9.81 -11.73
C VAL A 182 -21.47 -9.88 -11.61
N ARG A 183 -21.98 -11.11 -11.48
CA ARG A 183 -23.41 -11.42 -11.49
C ARG A 183 -24.18 -10.69 -10.38
N GLU A 184 -23.54 -10.42 -9.25
CA GLU A 184 -24.12 -9.70 -8.13
C GLU A 184 -24.43 -8.22 -8.45
N LEU A 185 -23.79 -7.64 -9.47
CA LEU A 185 -24.01 -6.26 -9.90
C LEU A 185 -25.11 -6.11 -10.95
N ALA A 186 -25.65 -7.22 -11.46
CA ALA A 186 -26.58 -7.21 -12.59
C ALA A 186 -27.81 -6.32 -12.33
N ASP A 187 -28.29 -6.30 -11.08
CA ASP A 187 -29.47 -5.54 -10.65
C ASP A 187 -29.13 -4.15 -10.06
N SER A 188 -27.84 -3.82 -9.91
CA SER A 188 -27.41 -2.51 -9.39
C SER A 188 -27.58 -1.40 -10.42
N ALA A 189 -27.66 -0.15 -9.99
CA ALA A 189 -27.52 1.01 -10.87
C ALA A 189 -26.16 1.00 -11.59
N ASP A 190 -26.04 1.73 -12.71
CA ASP A 190 -24.75 1.86 -13.40
C ASP A 190 -23.75 2.65 -12.58
N TRP A 191 -24.22 3.57 -11.74
CA TRP A 191 -23.37 4.33 -10.82
C TRP A 191 -23.56 3.84 -9.39
N VAL A 192 -22.46 3.70 -8.69
CA VAL A 192 -22.39 3.39 -7.26
C VAL A 192 -21.76 4.57 -6.56
N ALA A 193 -22.35 5.03 -5.44
CA ALA A 193 -21.91 6.18 -4.69
C ALA A 193 -21.38 5.80 -3.30
N ILE A 194 -20.22 6.32 -2.92
CA ILE A 194 -19.63 6.24 -1.59
C ILE A 194 -19.60 7.67 -1.03
N GLU A 195 -20.36 7.93 0.03
CA GLU A 195 -20.39 9.23 0.73
C GLU A 195 -19.09 9.43 1.55
N MET A 196 -17.95 9.58 0.87
CA MET A 196 -16.61 9.57 1.47
C MET A 196 -16.48 10.56 2.62
N VAL A 197 -16.87 11.83 2.44
CA VAL A 197 -16.76 12.85 3.49
C VAL A 197 -17.63 12.50 4.71
N LYS A 198 -18.85 12.02 4.51
CA LYS A 198 -19.75 11.60 5.60
C LYS A 198 -19.21 10.38 6.35
N THR A 199 -18.61 9.45 5.63
CA THR A 199 -17.88 8.31 6.20
C THR A 199 -16.71 8.78 7.07
N LEU A 200 -15.89 9.70 6.56
CA LEU A 200 -14.78 10.28 7.31
C LEU A 200 -15.26 11.09 8.52
N GLU A 201 -16.38 11.82 8.43
CA GLU A 201 -17.00 12.51 9.56
C GLU A 201 -17.42 11.53 10.65
N THR A 202 -18.05 10.42 10.26
CA THR A 202 -18.47 9.36 11.20
C THR A 202 -17.26 8.75 11.92
N LEU A 203 -16.16 8.52 11.20
CA LEU A 203 -14.90 8.04 11.78
C LEU A 203 -14.24 9.07 12.70
N ALA A 204 -14.31 10.35 12.36
CA ALA A 204 -13.81 11.43 13.22
C ALA A 204 -14.63 11.54 14.51
N ASP A 205 -15.95 11.50 14.41
CA ASP A 205 -16.88 11.58 15.54
C ASP A 205 -16.76 10.38 16.48
N SER A 206 -16.44 9.19 15.95
CA SER A 206 -16.20 8.00 16.77
C SER A 206 -14.84 8.00 17.48
N GLY A 207 -13.95 8.94 17.15
CA GLY A 207 -12.58 8.99 17.67
C GLY A 207 -11.60 8.08 16.92
N ALA A 208 -11.99 7.42 15.84
CA ALA A 208 -11.16 6.42 15.16
C ALA A 208 -9.81 6.97 14.65
N PHE A 209 -9.76 8.21 14.17
CA PHE A 209 -8.49 8.84 13.76
C PHE A 209 -7.56 9.13 14.95
N ARG A 210 -8.15 9.46 16.10
CA ARG A 210 -7.38 9.68 17.32
C ARG A 210 -6.83 8.37 17.87
N ASP A 211 -7.66 7.34 17.90
CA ASP A 211 -7.25 5.99 18.30
C ASP A 211 -6.14 5.46 17.39
N LEU A 212 -6.23 5.73 16.07
CA LEU A 212 -5.18 5.42 15.11
C LEU A 212 -3.87 6.15 15.44
N ALA A 213 -3.94 7.47 15.65
CA ALA A 213 -2.77 8.27 15.99
C ALA A 213 -2.12 7.82 17.30
N ASP A 214 -2.93 7.57 18.33
CA ASP A 214 -2.50 7.04 19.62
C ASP A 214 -1.86 5.64 19.46
N GLY A 215 -2.42 4.80 18.59
CA GLY A 215 -1.85 3.49 18.24
C GLY A 215 -0.47 3.59 17.58
N VAL A 216 -0.30 4.49 16.61
CA VAL A 216 1.01 4.76 15.99
C VAL A 216 2.00 5.31 17.02
N ALA A 217 1.57 6.23 17.88
CA ALA A 217 2.43 6.87 18.88
C ALA A 217 2.82 5.94 20.05
N SER A 218 1.96 4.99 20.42
CA SER A 218 2.16 4.07 21.55
C SER A 218 2.82 2.74 21.19
N SER A 219 3.11 2.50 19.91
CA SER A 219 3.68 1.23 19.47
C SER A 219 5.06 0.96 20.12
N THR A 220 5.27 -0.30 20.53
CA THR A 220 6.44 -0.73 21.34
C THR A 220 7.78 -0.63 20.61
N THR A 221 7.76 -0.48 19.29
CA THR A 221 8.94 -0.35 18.42
C THR A 221 9.20 1.10 17.96
N GLY A 222 8.47 2.09 18.49
CA GLY A 222 8.54 3.50 18.07
C GLY A 222 7.29 3.94 17.32
N ARG A 223 7.37 4.89 16.38
CA ARG A 223 6.25 5.22 15.49
C ARG A 223 6.15 4.13 14.42
N SER A 224 5.53 3.01 14.78
CA SER A 224 5.33 1.87 13.90
C SER A 224 3.85 1.65 13.64
N VAL A 225 3.55 1.19 12.43
CA VAL A 225 2.18 0.83 12.00
C VAL A 225 1.86 -0.64 12.30
N THR A 226 2.83 -1.35 12.86
CA THR A 226 2.78 -2.78 13.12
C THR A 226 1.89 -3.09 14.32
N GLY A 227 0.89 -3.96 14.15
CA GLY A 227 -0.12 -4.28 15.16
C GLY A 227 -1.44 -3.49 14.99
N LEU A 228 -1.47 -2.52 14.07
CA LEU A 228 -2.72 -1.93 13.61
C LEU A 228 -3.47 -2.93 12.71
N ASP A 229 -4.80 -2.85 12.72
CA ASP A 229 -5.63 -3.62 11.80
C ASP A 229 -5.18 -3.39 10.34
N PRO A 230 -5.18 -4.43 9.47
CA PRO A 230 -4.76 -4.33 8.07
C PRO A 230 -5.37 -3.16 7.28
N MET A 231 -6.60 -2.75 7.59
CA MET A 231 -7.24 -1.56 7.02
C MET A 231 -6.44 -0.28 7.32
N MET A 232 -5.97 -0.15 8.55
CA MET A 232 -5.22 1.00 9.03
C MET A 232 -3.80 1.00 8.43
N VAL A 233 -3.17 -0.16 8.33
CA VAL A 233 -1.87 -0.31 7.65
C VAL A 233 -1.96 0.10 6.18
N ASN A 234 -3.03 -0.30 5.48
CA ASN A 234 -3.23 0.06 4.09
C ASN A 234 -3.50 1.56 3.89
N LEU A 235 -4.35 2.16 4.74
CA LEU A 235 -4.57 3.61 4.77
C LEU A 235 -3.25 4.35 4.96
N ILE A 236 -2.43 3.93 5.92
CA ILE A 236 -1.14 4.55 6.21
C ILE A 236 -0.15 4.40 5.06
N THR A 237 -0.06 3.21 4.47
CA THR A 237 0.83 2.95 3.33
C THR A 237 0.46 3.85 2.15
N SER A 238 -0.85 4.03 1.92
CA SER A 238 -1.36 4.90 0.86
C SER A 238 -1.08 6.37 1.14
N MET A 239 -1.26 6.81 2.39
CA MET A 239 -0.89 8.17 2.81
C MET A 239 0.61 8.42 2.67
N ARG A 240 1.45 7.43 3.00
CA ARG A 240 2.90 7.49 2.80
C ARG A 240 3.28 7.55 1.33
N ALA A 241 2.60 6.81 0.46
CA ALA A 241 2.81 6.90 -0.99
C ALA A 241 2.37 8.27 -1.55
N ALA A 242 1.25 8.81 -1.07
CA ALA A 242 0.71 10.09 -1.51
C ALA A 242 1.55 11.31 -1.07
N PHE A 243 2.22 11.23 0.09
CA PHE A 243 2.85 12.40 0.70
C PHE A 243 4.32 12.21 1.12
N GLY A 244 4.87 11.00 1.04
CA GLY A 244 6.13 10.63 1.68
C GLY A 244 7.30 10.49 0.71
N HIS A 245 8.05 11.57 0.52
CA HIS A 245 9.48 11.48 0.23
C HIS A 245 10.26 11.78 1.53
N PRO A 246 10.51 10.79 2.39
CA PRO A 246 11.17 11.04 3.66
C PRO A 246 12.57 11.60 3.43
N ARG A 247 12.93 12.68 4.14
CA ARG A 247 14.31 13.24 4.11
C ARG A 247 15.40 12.18 4.39
N LEU A 248 15.05 11.16 5.16
CA LEU A 248 15.93 10.06 5.54
C LEU A 248 16.37 9.19 4.34
N LEU A 249 15.65 9.24 3.21
CA LEU A 249 16.08 8.56 1.98
C LEU A 249 17.00 9.42 1.11
N GLU A 250 17.07 10.75 1.34
CA GLU A 250 17.84 11.67 0.50
C GLU A 250 19.34 11.36 0.47
N GLU A 251 19.88 10.72 1.52
CA GLU A 251 21.29 10.32 1.58
C GLU A 251 21.65 9.20 0.60
N PHE A 252 20.67 8.38 0.22
CA PHE A 252 20.81 7.29 -0.75
C PHE A 252 20.37 7.71 -2.15
N MET A 253 20.10 9.00 -2.37
CA MET A 253 19.63 9.51 -3.65
C MET A 253 20.69 10.37 -4.31
N THR A 254 20.74 10.34 -5.63
CA THR A 254 21.49 11.32 -6.43
C THR A 254 20.58 11.91 -7.49
N ILE A 255 20.66 13.22 -7.69
CA ILE A 255 19.87 13.92 -8.71
C ILE A 255 20.80 14.70 -9.65
N ARG A 256 20.50 14.66 -10.95
CA ARG A 256 21.29 15.32 -12.00
C ARG A 256 20.36 15.97 -13.03
N ARG A 257 20.69 17.20 -13.45
CA ARG A 257 20.11 17.81 -14.65
C ARG A 257 20.75 17.19 -15.90
N ARG A 258 19.93 16.72 -16.82
CA ARG A 258 20.31 16.23 -18.15
C ARG A 258 20.05 17.31 -19.20
N ASP A 259 20.27 16.98 -20.47
CA ASP A 259 19.96 17.89 -21.57
C ASP A 259 18.46 18.19 -21.57
N ASP A 260 18.12 19.46 -21.82
CA ASP A 260 16.74 19.90 -21.91
C ASP A 260 16.03 19.19 -23.08
N VAL A 261 14.75 18.89 -22.91
CA VAL A 261 13.94 18.13 -23.85
C VAL A 261 12.94 19.02 -24.59
N ASP A 262 12.67 18.71 -25.85
CA ASP A 262 11.61 19.39 -26.61
C ASP A 262 10.24 18.86 -26.16
N LEU A 263 9.40 19.77 -25.66
CA LEU A 263 8.02 19.50 -25.29
C LEU A 263 7.14 19.72 -26.53
N ALA A 264 7.07 18.70 -27.38
CA ALA A 264 6.24 18.76 -28.58
C ALA A 264 4.74 18.81 -28.21
N ASN A 265 4.12 19.98 -28.27
CA ASN A 265 2.68 20.09 -28.43
C ASN A 265 2.36 19.99 -29.92
N GLY A 266 1.31 19.27 -30.31
CA GLY A 266 0.90 19.02 -31.70
C GLY A 266 0.51 20.25 -32.56
N ASP A 267 1.10 21.43 -32.34
CA ASP A 267 0.96 22.61 -33.20
C ASP A 267 2.34 23.20 -33.57
N LEU A 268 2.52 23.45 -34.86
CA LEU A 268 3.78 23.80 -35.55
C LEU A 268 4.29 25.23 -35.23
N ARG A 269 4.04 25.77 -34.02
CA ARG A 269 4.32 27.18 -33.68
C ARG A 269 4.93 27.46 -32.31
N GLY A 270 5.14 26.47 -31.44
CA GLY A 270 5.82 26.69 -30.17
C GLY A 270 6.71 25.51 -29.80
N ASN A 271 8.03 25.66 -29.98
CA ASN A 271 8.98 24.71 -29.42
C ASN A 271 9.14 25.04 -27.93
N ARG A 272 8.32 24.41 -27.08
CA ARG A 272 8.50 24.51 -25.62
C ARG A 272 9.65 23.60 -25.21
N THR A 273 10.40 24.01 -24.19
CA THR A 273 11.60 23.30 -23.72
C THR A 273 11.42 22.95 -22.26
N GLY A 274 11.64 21.69 -21.92
CA GLY A 274 11.56 21.18 -20.56
C GLY A 274 12.95 20.92 -19.98
N ALA A 275 13.20 21.38 -18.76
CA ALA A 275 14.35 20.93 -17.99
C ALA A 275 14.11 19.49 -17.52
N TYR A 276 15.06 18.60 -17.83
CA TYR A 276 14.97 17.19 -17.51
C TYR A 276 15.90 16.82 -16.35
N PHE A 277 15.32 16.29 -15.28
CA PHE A 277 16.02 15.86 -14.09
C PHE A 277 15.91 14.35 -13.94
N VAL A 278 17.01 13.70 -13.60
CA VAL A 278 17.07 12.27 -13.32
C VAL A 278 17.53 12.07 -11.88
N THR A 279 16.80 11.23 -11.16
CA THR A 279 17.05 10.86 -9.77
C THR A 279 17.31 9.36 -9.70
N GLU A 280 18.44 8.96 -9.14
CA GLU A 280 18.84 7.55 -8.96
C GLU A 280 18.87 7.25 -7.46
N PHE A 281 18.37 6.09 -7.05
CA PHE A 281 18.42 5.61 -5.66
C PHE A 281 19.42 4.47 -5.52
N ASP A 282 20.35 4.61 -4.57
CA ASP A 282 21.34 3.60 -4.22
C ASP A 282 20.72 2.59 -3.24
N VAL A 283 20.13 1.55 -3.84
CA VAL A 283 19.45 0.48 -3.12
C VAL A 283 20.41 -0.27 -2.20
N LEU A 284 21.66 -0.49 -2.61
CA LEU A 284 22.61 -1.27 -1.81
C LEU A 284 23.07 -0.47 -0.60
N ASP A 285 23.43 0.80 -0.77
CA ASP A 285 23.81 1.65 0.35
C ASP A 285 22.67 1.80 1.35
N PHE A 286 21.42 1.92 0.87
CA PHE A 286 20.23 1.92 1.75
C PHE A 286 20.07 0.60 2.50
N ILE A 287 20.14 -0.54 1.81
CA ILE A 287 19.97 -1.85 2.44
C ILE A 287 21.05 -2.11 3.49
N PHE A 288 22.29 -1.65 3.28
CA PHE A 288 23.36 -1.82 4.27
C PHE A 288 23.38 -0.75 5.36
N SER A 289 22.46 0.22 5.33
CA SER A 289 22.35 1.28 6.32
C SER A 289 21.83 0.78 7.68
N ASP A 290 22.13 1.52 8.74
CA ASP A 290 21.66 1.20 10.09
C ASP A 290 20.14 1.44 10.20
N GLU A 291 19.59 2.34 9.41
CA GLU A 291 18.18 2.66 9.28
C GLU A 291 17.41 1.45 8.73
N PHE A 292 17.84 0.89 7.60
CA PHE A 292 17.18 -0.30 7.03
C PHE A 292 17.34 -1.52 7.94
N ARG A 293 18.50 -1.69 8.60
CA ARG A 293 18.70 -2.73 9.60
C ARG A 293 17.72 -2.63 10.76
N THR A 294 17.51 -1.43 11.27
CA THR A 294 16.57 -1.15 12.36
C THR A 294 15.14 -1.48 11.91
N LEU A 295 14.74 -1.04 10.71
CA LEU A 295 13.43 -1.34 10.14
C LEU A 295 13.20 -2.85 9.96
N LEU A 296 14.20 -3.57 9.43
CA LEU A 296 14.11 -5.01 9.25
C LEU A 296 14.04 -5.76 10.59
N GLN A 297 14.84 -5.38 11.58
CA GLN A 297 14.79 -5.95 12.93
C GLN A 297 13.42 -5.74 13.58
N GLN A 298 12.87 -4.52 13.48
CA GLN A 298 11.52 -4.22 13.97
C GLN A 298 10.47 -5.11 13.27
N SER A 299 10.59 -5.33 11.95
CA SER A 299 9.66 -6.21 11.23
C SER A 299 9.72 -7.67 11.71
N PHE A 300 10.92 -8.16 12.05
CA PHE A 300 11.11 -9.50 12.58
C PHE A 300 10.58 -9.66 14.02
N GLU A 301 10.83 -8.68 14.89
CA GLU A 301 10.32 -8.68 16.27
C GLU A 301 8.78 -8.69 16.29
N VAL A 302 8.15 -7.95 15.38
CA VAL A 302 6.69 -7.94 15.21
C VAL A 302 6.17 -9.29 14.71
N ALA A 303 6.83 -9.88 13.71
CA ALA A 303 6.44 -11.20 13.21
C ALA A 303 6.52 -12.28 14.32
N ALA A 304 7.49 -12.14 15.24
CA ALA A 304 7.68 -13.03 16.38
C ALA A 304 6.68 -12.78 17.54
N ALA A 305 6.04 -11.62 17.61
CA ALA A 305 5.14 -11.23 18.70
C ALA A 305 3.65 -11.55 18.47
N ASN A 306 3.27 -11.98 17.27
CA ASN A 306 1.88 -12.37 16.96
C ASN A 306 1.58 -13.79 17.50
N ASP A 307 0.35 -14.04 17.97
CA ASP A 307 -0.10 -15.34 18.56
C ASP A 307 0.08 -16.56 17.62
N ASN A 308 0.30 -16.33 16.32
CA ASN A 308 0.62 -17.31 15.27
C ASN A 308 2.06 -17.17 14.72
N ALA A 309 2.99 -16.61 15.50
CA ALA A 309 4.37 -16.36 15.07
C ALA A 309 5.05 -17.63 14.55
N TYR A 310 5.42 -17.61 13.26
CA TYR A 310 6.11 -18.71 12.59
C TYR A 310 7.60 -18.82 12.97
N LEU A 311 8.14 -17.85 13.71
CA LEU A 311 9.57 -17.76 14.03
C LEU A 311 9.79 -17.33 15.49
N THR A 312 10.61 -18.11 16.19
CA THR A 312 11.17 -17.72 17.50
C THR A 312 12.17 -16.55 17.35
N PRO A 313 12.50 -15.81 18.43
CA PRO A 313 13.51 -14.74 18.37
C PRO A 313 14.87 -15.19 17.83
N GLU A 314 15.31 -16.40 18.18
CA GLU A 314 16.52 -17.01 17.63
C GLU A 314 16.42 -17.31 16.13
N GLU A 315 15.29 -17.82 15.65
CA GLU A 315 15.06 -18.09 14.21
C GLU A 315 14.97 -16.80 13.41
N ALA A 316 14.32 -15.76 13.96
CA ALA A 316 14.25 -14.44 13.35
C ALA A 316 15.65 -13.81 13.20
N LYS A 317 16.51 -13.97 14.21
CA LYS A 317 17.92 -13.54 14.13
C LYS A 317 18.70 -14.32 13.07
N GLN A 318 18.53 -15.64 13.00
CA GLN A 318 19.17 -16.45 11.96
C GLN A 318 18.70 -16.07 10.56
N ALA A 319 17.41 -15.83 10.38
CA ALA A 319 16.83 -15.36 9.12
C ALA A 319 17.41 -14.00 8.72
N ALA A 320 17.56 -13.07 9.68
CA ALA A 320 18.22 -11.79 9.45
C ALA A 320 19.69 -11.97 9.02
N ASP A 321 20.46 -12.83 9.69
CA ASP A 321 21.86 -13.11 9.33
C ASP A 321 21.98 -13.70 7.91
N ILE A 322 21.08 -14.61 7.53
CA ILE A 322 21.00 -15.16 6.17
C ILE A 322 20.65 -14.06 5.17
N PHE A 323 19.64 -13.24 5.48
CA PHE A 323 19.24 -12.10 4.64
C PHE A 323 20.44 -11.19 4.36
N TRP A 324 21.20 -10.78 5.38
CA TRP A 324 22.36 -9.91 5.19
C TRP A 324 23.48 -10.56 4.39
N PHE A 325 23.63 -11.89 4.48
CA PHE A 325 24.59 -12.62 3.69
C PHE A 325 24.20 -12.65 2.19
N VAL A 326 22.91 -12.83 1.88
CA VAL A 326 22.44 -12.90 0.49
C VAL A 326 22.10 -11.55 -0.13
N ALA A 327 21.80 -10.53 0.69
CA ALA A 327 21.35 -9.20 0.26
C ALA A 327 22.22 -8.57 -0.84
N PRO A 328 23.58 -8.60 -0.79
CA PRO A 328 24.38 -8.01 -1.86
C PRO A 328 24.17 -8.68 -3.20
N ALA A 329 23.96 -10.00 -3.24
CA ALA A 329 23.70 -10.74 -4.47
C ALA A 329 22.24 -10.58 -4.93
N LEU A 330 21.31 -10.51 -3.97
CA LEU A 330 19.88 -10.38 -4.20
C LEU A 330 19.52 -9.02 -4.81
N PHE A 331 20.11 -7.93 -4.32
CA PHE A 331 19.74 -6.57 -4.70
C PHE A 331 20.75 -5.88 -5.62
N ARG A 332 21.81 -6.58 -6.05
CA ARG A 332 22.86 -6.03 -6.93
C ARG A 332 22.28 -5.37 -8.18
N ASP A 333 21.31 -6.06 -8.78
CA ASP A 333 20.73 -5.70 -10.08
C ASP A 333 19.29 -5.15 -9.89
N LEU A 334 18.96 -4.68 -8.67
CA LEU A 334 17.77 -3.87 -8.40
C LEU A 334 18.09 -2.41 -8.65
N THR A 335 17.41 -1.82 -9.63
CA THR A 335 17.53 -0.41 -9.99
C THR A 335 16.23 0.32 -9.67
N ILE A 336 16.37 1.51 -9.07
CA ILE A 336 15.27 2.42 -8.81
C ILE A 336 15.70 3.79 -9.35
N GLU A 337 14.98 4.28 -10.35
CA GLU A 337 15.27 5.53 -11.05
C GLU A 337 13.97 6.33 -11.22
N GLY A 338 14.05 7.63 -11.00
CA GLY A 338 12.99 8.58 -11.28
C GLY A 338 13.45 9.63 -12.29
N SER A 339 12.51 10.23 -13.00
CA SER A 339 12.77 11.44 -13.76
C SER A 339 11.63 12.43 -13.67
N THR A 340 11.96 13.71 -13.78
CA THR A 340 11.01 14.83 -13.71
C THR A 340 11.34 15.81 -14.83
N THR A 341 10.30 16.23 -15.55
CA THR A 341 10.39 17.23 -16.61
C THR A 341 9.60 18.46 -16.22
N VAL A 342 10.29 19.58 -16.08
CA VAL A 342 9.70 20.88 -15.75
C VAL A 342 9.69 21.75 -17.01
N ASP A 343 8.53 22.26 -17.42
CA ASP A 343 8.48 23.24 -18.50
C ASP A 343 9.17 24.55 -18.08
N LEU A 344 10.16 25.01 -18.85
CA LEU A 344 10.89 26.23 -18.55
C LEU A 344 10.05 27.51 -18.67
N GLU A 345 8.94 27.47 -19.40
CA GLU A 345 8.03 28.62 -19.54
C GLU A 345 6.97 28.65 -18.45
N SER A 346 6.15 27.59 -18.35
CA SER A 346 5.07 27.54 -17.35
C SER A 346 5.56 27.26 -15.93
N VAL A 347 6.80 26.79 -15.78
CA VAL A 347 7.39 26.24 -14.54
C VAL A 347 6.60 25.09 -13.93
N HIS A 348 5.69 24.42 -14.65
CA HIS A 348 4.97 23.26 -14.10
C HIS A 348 5.72 21.96 -14.42
N GLU A 349 5.58 20.97 -13.54
CA GLU A 349 5.96 19.59 -13.87
C GLU A 349 4.98 19.04 -14.90
N VAL A 350 5.47 18.81 -16.11
CA VAL A 350 4.65 18.35 -17.25
C VAL A 350 4.75 16.84 -17.46
N ALA A 351 5.82 16.21 -16.99
CA ALA A 351 5.97 14.77 -17.06
C ALA A 351 6.92 14.24 -15.97
N SER A 352 6.69 13.02 -15.52
CA SER A 352 7.62 12.28 -14.67
C SER A 352 7.56 10.79 -14.94
N THR A 353 8.64 10.09 -14.59
CA THR A 353 8.72 8.63 -14.68
C THR A 353 9.29 8.07 -13.39
N SER A 354 8.82 6.93 -12.92
CA SER A 354 9.47 6.13 -11.88
C SER A 354 9.64 4.71 -12.39
N ARG A 355 10.86 4.17 -12.34
CA ARG A 355 11.21 2.84 -12.81
C ARG A 355 11.83 2.06 -11.67
N VAL A 356 11.27 0.90 -11.39
CA VAL A 356 11.89 -0.15 -10.59
C VAL A 356 12.15 -1.31 -11.52
N HIS A 357 13.38 -1.80 -11.58
CA HIS A 357 13.71 -2.98 -12.37
C HIS A 357 14.64 -3.87 -11.56
N TRP A 358 14.23 -5.12 -11.36
CA TRP A 358 14.95 -6.12 -10.59
C TRP A 358 15.29 -7.31 -11.47
N ASP A 359 16.56 -7.42 -11.85
CA ASP A 359 17.07 -8.63 -12.51
C ASP A 359 17.35 -9.71 -11.46
N LEU A 360 16.68 -10.85 -11.59
CA LEU A 360 16.76 -12.02 -10.71
C LEU A 360 17.50 -13.19 -11.36
N THR A 361 17.98 -13.03 -12.59
CA THR A 361 18.59 -14.11 -13.39
C THR A 361 19.75 -14.76 -12.65
N THR A 362 20.65 -13.95 -12.09
CA THR A 362 21.80 -14.45 -11.31
C THR A 362 21.34 -15.17 -10.04
N LEU A 363 20.31 -14.64 -9.36
CA LEU A 363 19.79 -15.25 -8.12
C LEU A 363 19.24 -16.65 -8.39
N ILE A 364 18.41 -16.79 -9.43
CA ILE A 364 17.80 -18.06 -9.79
C ILE A 364 18.86 -19.09 -10.17
N GLN A 365 19.88 -18.70 -10.94
CA GLN A 365 21.02 -19.57 -11.25
C GLN A 365 21.74 -20.08 -9.99
N ILE A 366 21.92 -19.23 -8.97
CA ILE A 366 22.52 -19.61 -7.69
C ILE A 366 21.60 -20.58 -6.92
N LEU A 367 20.30 -20.29 -6.88
CA LEU A 367 19.32 -21.15 -6.20
C LEU A 367 19.23 -22.53 -6.83
N GLU A 368 19.31 -22.65 -8.16
CA GLU A 368 19.35 -23.96 -8.84
C GLU A 368 20.67 -24.70 -8.60
N GLN A 369 21.79 -23.98 -8.52
CA GLN A 369 23.10 -24.60 -8.36
C GLN A 369 23.34 -25.10 -6.93
N PHE A 370 22.81 -24.39 -5.93
CA PHE A 370 23.13 -24.61 -4.51
C PHE A 370 21.91 -24.94 -3.65
N GLY A 371 20.70 -24.62 -4.09
CA GLY A 371 19.47 -25.09 -3.49
C GLY A 371 19.13 -26.45 -4.06
N ASP A 372 18.69 -27.38 -3.22
CA ASP A 372 18.17 -28.69 -3.63
C ASP A 372 16.76 -28.53 -4.25
N VAL A 373 16.59 -27.53 -5.12
CA VAL A 373 15.32 -27.03 -5.66
C VAL A 373 15.34 -27.16 -7.18
N GLU A 374 14.51 -28.05 -7.71
CA GLU A 374 14.28 -28.16 -9.16
C GLU A 374 13.21 -27.17 -9.60
N LEU A 375 13.63 -26.06 -10.20
CA LEU A 375 12.73 -25.05 -10.73
C LEU A 375 12.27 -25.42 -12.16
N SER A 376 10.98 -25.24 -12.43
CA SER A 376 10.37 -25.46 -13.76
C SER A 376 10.14 -24.14 -14.50
N ASN A 377 9.92 -24.20 -15.82
CA ASN A 377 9.73 -23.05 -16.72
C ASN A 377 10.90 -22.04 -16.70
N ARG A 378 12.07 -22.51 -17.17
CA ARG A 378 13.29 -21.69 -17.25
C ARG A 378 13.22 -20.67 -18.37
N SER A 379 13.69 -19.47 -18.06
CA SER A 379 14.04 -18.43 -19.04
C SER A 379 15.54 -18.10 -18.95
N ASP A 380 16.08 -17.55 -20.04
CA ASP A 380 17.44 -17.02 -20.08
C ASP A 380 17.54 -15.67 -19.31
N GLU A 381 16.42 -14.97 -19.17
CA GLU A 381 16.29 -13.72 -18.42
C GLU A 381 15.11 -13.81 -17.46
N THR A 382 15.34 -13.43 -16.20
CA THR A 382 14.27 -13.32 -15.20
C THR A 382 14.29 -11.94 -14.56
N TYR A 383 13.20 -11.20 -14.67
CA TYR A 383 13.09 -9.88 -14.03
C TYR A 383 11.67 -9.53 -13.60
N ILE A 384 11.62 -8.60 -12.65
CA ILE A 384 10.40 -7.90 -12.22
C ILE A 384 10.61 -6.42 -12.51
N ALA A 385 9.67 -5.78 -13.20
CA ALA A 385 9.74 -4.36 -13.45
C ALA A 385 8.41 -3.65 -13.13
N LEU A 386 8.52 -2.44 -12.60
CA LEU A 386 7.43 -1.49 -12.42
C LEU A 386 7.84 -0.18 -13.08
N LEU A 387 7.01 0.31 -13.98
CA LEU A 387 7.14 1.63 -14.59
C LEU A 387 5.90 2.44 -14.25
N VAL A 388 6.11 3.67 -13.80
CA VAL A 388 5.04 4.65 -13.60
C VAL A 388 5.39 5.85 -14.46
N GLU A 389 4.51 6.23 -15.36
CA GLU A 389 4.66 7.43 -16.20
C GLU A 389 3.52 8.38 -15.89
N THR A 390 3.83 9.66 -15.71
CA THR A 390 2.85 10.70 -15.43
C THR A 390 3.01 11.81 -16.46
N ALA A 391 1.89 12.32 -16.96
CA ALA A 391 1.84 13.49 -17.82
C ALA A 391 0.78 14.46 -17.31
N ASN A 392 1.18 15.70 -17.07
CA ASN A 392 0.29 16.75 -16.55
C ASN A 392 0.10 17.85 -17.60
N SER A 393 -1.12 18.36 -17.69
CA SER A 393 -1.49 19.41 -18.64
C SER A 393 -2.72 20.19 -18.16
N ALA A 394 -3.24 21.09 -19.00
CA ALA A 394 -4.47 21.85 -18.74
C ALA A 394 -4.51 22.56 -17.37
N PHE A 395 -3.37 23.08 -16.93
CA PHE A 395 -3.21 23.82 -15.66
C PHE A 395 -4.17 25.01 -15.56
N ASP A 396 -4.84 25.13 -14.42
CA ASP A 396 -5.78 26.21 -14.05
C ASP A 396 -6.90 26.45 -15.08
N GLN A 397 -7.30 25.40 -15.81
CA GLN A 397 -8.46 25.44 -16.69
C GLN A 397 -9.75 25.12 -15.92
N PRO A 398 -10.85 25.83 -16.18
CA PRO A 398 -12.10 25.58 -15.47
C PRO A 398 -12.61 24.18 -15.78
N ILE A 399 -12.84 23.39 -14.74
CA ILE A 399 -13.48 22.07 -14.85
C ILE A 399 -14.91 22.14 -14.30
N THR A 400 -15.80 21.32 -14.84
CA THR A 400 -17.17 21.20 -14.32
C THR A 400 -17.57 19.74 -14.35
N VAL A 401 -17.71 19.14 -13.18
CA VAL A 401 -18.10 17.75 -13.00
C VAL A 401 -19.45 17.74 -12.28
N THR A 402 -20.41 16.97 -12.80
CA THR A 402 -21.73 16.84 -12.18
C THR A 402 -21.95 15.44 -11.65
N ALA A 403 -22.54 15.35 -10.46
CA ALA A 403 -23.00 14.08 -9.90
C ALA A 403 -23.93 13.34 -10.89
N PRO A 404 -23.83 12.00 -11.00
CA PRO A 404 -24.78 11.20 -11.76
C PRO A 404 -26.22 11.36 -11.25
N ALA A 405 -27.19 11.31 -12.16
CA ALA A 405 -28.61 11.51 -11.83
C ALA A 405 -29.22 10.41 -10.94
N ALA A 406 -28.65 9.19 -11.00
CA ALA A 406 -29.04 8.06 -10.18
C ALA A 406 -27.77 7.26 -9.84
N ALA A 407 -27.60 6.95 -8.56
CA ALA A 407 -26.53 6.09 -8.07
C ALA A 407 -27.00 5.31 -6.84
N ASP A 408 -26.58 4.05 -6.73
CA ASP A 408 -26.83 3.25 -5.54
C ASP A 408 -25.79 3.61 -4.47
N VAL A 409 -26.25 4.08 -3.31
CA VAL A 409 -25.37 4.47 -2.20
C VAL A 409 -24.91 3.23 -1.44
N VAL A 410 -23.60 3.05 -1.31
CA VAL A 410 -23.00 1.98 -0.51
C VAL A 410 -22.98 2.42 0.96
N PRO A 411 -23.66 1.69 1.87
CA PRO A 411 -23.65 2.02 3.29
C PRO A 411 -22.25 1.83 3.91
N PHE A 412 -21.88 2.74 4.81
CA PHE A 412 -20.62 2.68 5.56
C PHE A 412 -20.40 1.34 6.29
N ASP A 413 -21.44 0.79 6.93
CA ASP A 413 -21.34 -0.50 7.65
C ASP A 413 -21.05 -1.70 6.72
N SER A 414 -21.41 -1.58 5.43
CA SER A 414 -21.07 -2.59 4.42
C SER A 414 -19.62 -2.45 3.98
N LEU A 415 -19.15 -1.21 3.79
CA LEU A 415 -17.73 -0.92 3.54
C LEU A 415 -16.86 -1.48 4.69
N MET A 416 -17.17 -1.16 5.94
CA MET A 416 -16.36 -1.58 7.10
C MET A 416 -16.29 -3.10 7.32
N ARG A 417 -17.37 -3.84 7.07
CA ARG A 417 -17.42 -5.30 7.30
C ARG A 417 -16.63 -6.12 6.29
N ASP A 418 -16.51 -5.62 5.08
CA ASP A 418 -15.87 -6.36 4.00
C ASP A 418 -14.36 -6.05 3.93
N PHE A 419 -13.93 -4.87 4.41
CA PHE A 419 -12.51 -4.47 4.46
C PHE A 419 -11.69 -5.22 5.52
N SER A 420 -12.27 -5.55 6.68
CA SER A 420 -11.59 -6.31 7.74
C SER A 420 -11.18 -7.73 7.32
N ARG A 421 -11.57 -8.17 6.12
CA ARG A 421 -11.23 -9.47 5.53
C ARG A 421 -10.31 -9.35 4.31
N VAL A 422 -9.88 -8.14 3.94
CA VAL A 422 -8.94 -7.87 2.83
C VAL A 422 -7.47 -8.07 3.25
N GLY A 423 -7.20 -8.27 4.55
CA GLY A 423 -5.86 -8.53 5.09
C GLY A 423 -5.52 -10.00 5.35
N VAL A 424 -6.38 -10.96 5.01
CA VAL A 424 -6.12 -12.39 5.21
C VAL A 424 -6.11 -13.08 3.85
N VAL A 425 -4.92 -13.23 3.26
CA VAL A 425 -4.70 -14.41 2.42
C VAL A 425 -4.76 -15.58 3.39
N GLU A 426 -5.91 -16.24 3.50
CA GLU A 426 -5.93 -17.57 4.08
C GLU A 426 -5.06 -18.41 3.13
N PRO A 427 -3.92 -18.95 3.57
CA PRO A 427 -3.18 -19.87 2.73
C PRO A 427 -4.15 -20.97 2.34
N SER A 428 -4.31 -21.16 1.03
CA SER A 428 -5.09 -22.28 0.51
C SER A 428 -4.59 -23.53 1.23
N GLN A 429 -5.52 -24.34 1.72
CA GLN A 429 -5.25 -25.66 2.28
C GLN A 429 -4.80 -26.58 1.13
N SER A 430 -3.65 -26.27 0.54
CA SER A 430 -2.88 -27.18 -0.29
C SER A 430 -2.23 -28.16 0.68
N GLU A 431 -2.94 -29.26 0.93
CA GLU A 431 -2.43 -30.43 1.65
C GLU A 431 -1.09 -30.88 1.02
N SER A 432 0.02 -30.45 1.61
CA SER A 432 1.28 -31.18 1.45
C SER A 432 1.16 -32.51 2.20
N PRO A 433 1.62 -33.63 1.61
CA PRO A 433 1.24 -34.95 2.08
C PRO A 433 2.11 -35.37 3.26
N MET A 434 1.59 -35.25 4.48
CA MET A 434 2.10 -36.06 5.59
C MET A 434 0.98 -36.79 6.34
N ILE A 435 0.82 -38.04 5.92
CA ILE A 435 0.41 -39.25 6.66
C ILE A 435 -0.91 -39.16 7.47
N LYS A 436 -1.95 -39.77 6.88
CA LYS A 436 -3.22 -40.11 7.52
C LYS A 436 -3.07 -41.07 8.71
N ALA A 437 -3.78 -40.77 9.79
CA ALA A 437 -4.36 -41.78 10.67
C ALA A 437 -5.75 -41.35 11.16
N GLN A 438 -6.72 -42.26 11.04
CA GLN A 438 -8.09 -42.24 11.58
C GLN A 438 -8.31 -43.62 12.26
N PRO A 439 -9.36 -43.86 13.08
CA PRO A 439 -10.26 -42.95 13.81
C PRO A 439 -10.62 -43.39 15.27
N ASP A 440 -11.28 -42.48 16.00
CA ASP A 440 -12.36 -42.65 17.00
C ASP A 440 -12.13 -43.25 18.41
N VAL A 441 -12.41 -42.45 19.46
CA VAL A 441 -13.44 -42.67 20.51
C VAL A 441 -13.61 -41.36 21.31
N THR A 442 -14.82 -40.79 21.30
CA THR A 442 -15.22 -39.53 21.94
C THR A 442 -15.36 -39.62 23.47
N VAL A 443 -14.45 -38.95 24.18
CA VAL A 443 -14.67 -38.32 25.49
C VAL A 443 -14.39 -36.85 25.26
N ASP A 444 -15.31 -35.95 25.59
CA ASP A 444 -15.08 -34.50 25.42
C ASP A 444 -14.13 -34.00 26.51
N LEU A 445 -12.83 -34.23 26.27
CA LEU A 445 -11.73 -33.84 27.15
C LEU A 445 -11.65 -32.32 27.33
N ASN A 446 -12.26 -31.54 26.43
CA ASN A 446 -12.20 -30.08 26.44
C ASN A 446 -13.16 -29.48 27.47
N ALA A 447 -14.36 -30.04 27.63
CA ALA A 447 -15.30 -29.57 28.65
C ALA A 447 -14.78 -29.82 30.08
N GLU A 448 -14.14 -30.97 30.33
CA GLU A 448 -13.52 -31.25 31.63
C GLU A 448 -12.29 -30.40 31.88
N ALA A 449 -11.47 -30.14 30.86
CA ALA A 449 -10.31 -29.25 30.98
C ALA A 449 -10.73 -27.82 31.33
N LEU A 450 -11.79 -27.30 30.70
CA LEU A 450 -12.31 -25.96 30.96
C LEU A 450 -12.84 -25.83 32.39
N ALA A 451 -13.61 -26.81 32.88
CA ALA A 451 -14.12 -26.80 34.25
C ALA A 451 -12.99 -26.82 35.30
N ARG A 452 -11.87 -27.49 35.01
CA ARG A 452 -10.68 -27.51 35.88
C ARG A 452 -9.91 -26.20 35.83
N TYR A 453 -9.82 -25.58 34.65
CA TYR A 453 -9.23 -24.26 34.48
C TYR A 453 -9.99 -23.20 35.28
N GLU A 454 -11.31 -23.12 35.12
CA GLU A 454 -12.15 -22.14 35.83
C GLU A 454 -12.04 -22.29 37.35
N GLU A 455 -11.98 -23.53 37.85
CA GLU A 455 -11.76 -23.80 39.26
C GLU A 455 -10.37 -23.34 39.74
N GLY A 456 -9.34 -23.58 38.93
CA GLY A 456 -7.98 -23.15 39.21
C GLY A 456 -7.84 -21.63 39.32
N VAL A 457 -8.47 -20.89 38.40
CA VAL A 457 -8.51 -19.41 38.44
C VAL A 457 -9.21 -18.93 39.70
N ARG A 458 -10.36 -19.51 40.04
CA ARG A 458 -11.12 -19.15 41.24
C ARG A 458 -10.34 -19.38 42.54
N LEU A 459 -9.59 -20.48 42.62
CA LEU A 459 -8.72 -20.79 43.77
C LEU A 459 -7.51 -19.86 43.83
N TYR A 460 -6.95 -19.48 42.68
CA TYR A 460 -5.87 -18.50 42.59
C TYR A 460 -6.31 -17.13 43.11
N GLU A 461 -7.49 -16.66 42.68
CA GLU A 461 -8.08 -15.41 43.16
C GLU A 461 -8.42 -15.44 44.65
N ALA A 462 -8.76 -16.61 45.19
CA ALA A 462 -8.97 -16.82 46.62
C ALA A 462 -7.65 -16.92 47.43
N GLY A 463 -6.50 -16.90 46.76
CA GLY A 463 -5.17 -16.98 47.37
C GLY A 463 -4.72 -18.40 47.74
N ASP A 464 -5.48 -19.45 47.38
CA ASP A 464 -5.08 -20.85 47.58
C ASP A 464 -4.26 -21.33 46.38
N VAL A 465 -3.04 -20.81 46.30
CA VAL A 465 -2.10 -21.00 45.18
C VAL A 465 -1.74 -22.48 44.97
N ALA A 466 -1.67 -23.27 46.04
CA ALA A 466 -1.35 -24.70 45.95
C ALA A 466 -2.51 -25.51 45.34
N ALA A 467 -3.75 -25.22 45.74
CA ALA A 467 -4.92 -25.87 45.16
C ALA A 467 -5.19 -25.40 43.72
N ALA A 468 -4.92 -24.11 43.42
CA ALA A 468 -5.02 -23.55 42.07
C ALA A 468 -4.10 -24.27 41.07
N THR A 469 -2.82 -24.41 41.42
CA THR A 469 -1.81 -25.08 40.57
C THR A 469 -2.16 -26.54 40.31
N GLU A 470 -2.75 -27.25 41.27
CA GLU A 470 -3.23 -28.62 41.07
C GLU A 470 -4.38 -28.69 40.04
N GLN A 471 -5.37 -27.79 40.13
CA GLN A 471 -6.48 -27.78 39.16
C GLN A 471 -6.01 -27.36 37.75
N LEU A 472 -5.09 -26.39 37.66
CA LEU A 472 -4.55 -25.92 36.39
C LEU A 472 -3.67 -27.00 35.72
N ASN A 473 -2.92 -27.78 36.49
CA ASN A 473 -2.20 -28.94 35.95
C ASN A 473 -3.15 -30.03 35.45
N GLN A 474 -4.27 -30.27 36.13
CA GLN A 474 -5.29 -31.20 35.66
C GLN A 474 -5.97 -30.70 34.37
N ALA A 475 -6.21 -29.39 34.24
CA ALA A 475 -6.72 -28.79 33.01
C ALA A 475 -5.77 -29.01 31.82
N ILE A 476 -4.46 -28.76 32.04
CA ILE A 476 -3.41 -28.96 31.04
C ILE A 476 -3.26 -30.42 30.61
N VAL A 477 -3.37 -31.37 31.55
CA VAL A 477 -3.29 -32.81 31.22
C VAL A 477 -4.48 -33.27 30.37
N ARG A 478 -5.64 -32.61 30.50
CA ARG A 478 -6.86 -32.97 29.77
C ARG A 478 -6.94 -32.27 28.41
N ASN A 479 -6.57 -31.00 28.36
CA ASN A 479 -6.40 -30.25 27.11
C ASN A 479 -5.03 -29.53 27.12
N PRO A 480 -4.00 -30.13 26.50
CA PRO A 480 -2.67 -29.53 26.40
C PRO A 480 -2.62 -28.25 25.57
N GLU A 481 -3.68 -27.92 24.82
CA GLU A 481 -3.80 -26.73 23.97
C GLU A 481 -4.54 -25.57 24.67
N LEU A 482 -5.03 -25.76 25.91
CA LEU A 482 -5.68 -24.70 26.68
C LEU A 482 -4.64 -23.70 27.22
N ALA A 483 -4.22 -22.77 26.37
CA ALA A 483 -3.15 -21.79 26.62
C ALA A 483 -3.36 -21.01 27.93
N ASP A 484 -4.60 -20.61 28.22
CA ASP A 484 -4.96 -19.89 29.44
C ASP A 484 -4.59 -20.65 30.72
N ALA A 485 -4.68 -22.00 30.70
CA ALA A 485 -4.29 -22.82 31.85
C ALA A 485 -2.78 -22.78 32.12
N TYR A 486 -1.93 -22.64 31.09
CA TYR A 486 -0.49 -22.46 31.25
C TYR A 486 -0.15 -21.07 31.78
N TYR A 487 -0.81 -20.03 31.26
CA TYR A 487 -0.66 -18.67 31.73
C TYR A 487 -0.99 -18.55 33.23
N TYR A 488 -2.17 -18.99 33.64
CA TYR A 488 -2.57 -18.92 35.06
C TYR A 488 -1.75 -19.84 35.96
N ARG A 489 -1.23 -20.97 35.46
CA ARG A 489 -0.30 -21.79 36.24
C ARG A 489 1.01 -21.05 36.51
N GLY A 490 1.53 -20.32 35.52
CA GLY A 490 2.73 -19.48 35.69
C GLY A 490 2.54 -18.35 36.70
N LEU A 491 1.31 -17.84 36.83
CA LEU A 491 0.94 -16.86 37.87
C LEU A 491 0.79 -17.49 39.26
N ALA A 492 0.46 -18.78 39.33
CA ALA A 492 0.22 -19.55 40.55
C ALA A 492 1.46 -20.34 41.04
N THR A 493 2.66 -19.98 40.58
CA THR A 493 3.96 -20.47 41.07
C THR A 493 4.74 -19.35 41.72
#